data_AF-A0AAV3K462-F1
#
_entry.id   AF-A0AAV3K462-F1
#
_cell.length_a   1.000
_cell.length_b   1.000
_cell.length_c   1.000
_cell.angle_alpha   90.00
_cell.angle_beta   90.00
_cell.angle_gamma   90.00
#
_symmetry.space_group_name_H-M   'P 1'
#
loop_
_entity.id
_entity.type
_entity.pdbx_description
1 polymer ?
#
loop_
_entity_poly.entity_id
_entity_poly.type
_entity_poly.pdbx_seq_one_letter_code
_entity_poly.pdbx_strand_id
1 'polypeptide(L)'
;MNIRIFKSTLIRQQLSQQELDDLVADFHAYKQNGVLPDTFGRDAPYDDDRTYPLVKAEQVAHIHLADADAPFPRFLRQFKRTSDRAHLVYCQGAMDPEACLLIIILKPEAHKMARNNNNMHKIGMMAAAFRMKY
;
A
#
# COMPACT_ATOMS: atom_id res chain seq x y z
N MET A 1 10.33 -0.43 -18.37
CA MET A 1 9.76 0.31 -17.23
C MET A 1 10.79 0.31 -16.11
N ASN A 2 10.94 1.38 -15.34
CA ASN A 2 11.85 1.44 -14.20
C ASN A 2 11.12 2.03 -12.99
N ILE A 3 10.56 1.17 -12.14
CA ILE A 3 9.75 1.61 -11.00
C ILE A 3 10.60 2.40 -9.99
N ARG A 4 10.19 3.64 -9.72
CA ARG A 4 10.79 4.50 -8.69
C ARG A 4 9.90 4.51 -7.47
N ILE A 5 10.47 4.15 -6.32
CA ILE A 5 9.72 4.07 -5.06
C ILE A 5 10.09 5.23 -4.14
N PHE A 6 9.09 6.03 -3.84
CA PHE A 6 9.12 7.09 -2.85
C PHE A 6 8.52 6.59 -1.54
N LYS A 7 8.98 7.18 -0.44
CA LYS A 7 8.60 6.79 0.92
C LYS A 7 8.15 8.02 1.66
N SER A 8 6.91 7.99 2.15
CA SER A 8 6.38 9.09 2.95
C SER A 8 7.05 9.18 4.33
N THR A 9 6.88 10.30 5.02
CA THR A 9 7.36 10.45 6.40
C THR A 9 6.68 9.43 7.35
N LEU A 10 5.41 9.09 7.11
CA LEU A 10 4.66 8.19 7.98
C LEU A 10 5.24 6.78 7.95
N ILE A 11 5.48 6.20 6.78
CA ILE A 11 6.05 4.85 6.68
C ILE A 11 7.50 4.80 7.17
N ARG A 12 8.27 5.88 6.97
CA ARG A 12 9.63 6.02 7.51
C ARG A 12 9.69 6.04 9.03
N GLN A 13 8.65 6.56 9.68
CA GLN A 13 8.54 6.59 11.14
C GLN A 13 7.95 5.29 11.72
N GLN A 14 7.24 4.50 10.90
CA GLN A 14 6.59 3.26 11.33
C GLN A 14 7.50 2.03 11.34
N LEU A 15 8.57 2.05 10.54
CA LEU A 15 9.46 0.92 10.32
C LEU A 15 10.89 1.31 10.68
N SER A 16 11.65 0.33 11.16
CA SER A 16 13.11 0.45 11.18
C SER A 16 13.64 0.61 9.75
N GLN A 17 14.87 1.09 9.62
CA GLN A 17 15.50 1.28 8.32
C GLN A 17 15.57 -0.03 7.52
N GLN A 18 15.91 -1.14 8.19
CA GLN A 18 16.00 -2.46 7.54
C GLN A 18 14.62 -2.94 7.06
N GLU A 19 13.59 -2.91 7.91
CA GLU A 19 12.24 -3.32 7.52
C GLU A 19 11.69 -2.49 6.34
N LEU A 20 12.00 -1.19 6.32
CA LEU A 20 11.60 -0.31 5.23
C LEU A 20 12.32 -0.64 3.93
N ASP A 21 13.61 -0.95 3.98
CA ASP A 21 14.40 -1.29 2.80
C ASP A 21 14.00 -2.66 2.24
N ASP A 22 13.73 -3.64 3.10
CA ASP A 22 13.19 -4.95 2.70
C ASP A 22 11.82 -4.79 2.02
N LEU A 23 10.91 -4.00 2.62
CA LEU A 23 9.60 -3.71 2.05
C LEU A 23 9.69 -3.01 0.68
N VAL A 24 10.64 -2.09 0.52
CA VAL A 24 10.89 -1.40 -0.75
C VAL A 24 11.42 -2.38 -1.80
N ALA A 25 12.34 -3.27 -1.43
CA ALA A 25 12.87 -4.28 -2.34
C ALA A 25 11.77 -5.24 -2.83
N ASP A 26 10.93 -5.73 -1.91
CA ASP A 26 9.77 -6.57 -2.20
C ASP A 26 8.77 -5.86 -3.12
N PHE A 27 8.40 -4.63 -2.79
CA PHE A 27 7.46 -3.85 -3.60
C PHE A 27 8.03 -3.54 -4.99
N HIS A 28 9.33 -3.25 -5.08
CA HIS A 28 10.01 -3.03 -6.35
C HIS A 28 9.96 -4.28 -7.22
N ALA A 29 10.38 -5.44 -6.70
CA ALA A 29 10.35 -6.70 -7.44
C ALA A 29 8.94 -7.07 -7.90
N TYR A 30 7.93 -6.82 -7.05
CA TYR A 30 6.53 -7.03 -7.38
C TYR A 30 6.05 -6.14 -8.53
N LYS A 31 6.27 -4.82 -8.46
CA LYS A 31 5.79 -3.89 -9.50
C LYS A 31 6.60 -3.92 -10.78
N GLN A 32 7.90 -4.20 -10.68
CA GLN A 32 8.81 -4.22 -11.83
C GLN A 32 8.74 -5.53 -12.61
N ASN A 33 8.70 -6.68 -11.91
CA ASN A 33 8.88 -8.00 -12.53
C ASN A 33 7.70 -8.95 -12.30
N GLY A 34 6.67 -8.54 -11.53
CA GLY A 34 5.56 -9.42 -11.16
C GLY A 34 5.95 -10.51 -10.15
N VAL A 35 7.13 -10.41 -9.52
CA VAL A 35 7.57 -11.35 -8.49
C VAL A 35 6.77 -11.07 -7.23
N LEU A 36 5.82 -11.96 -6.88
CA LEU A 36 4.95 -11.79 -5.73
C LEU A 36 5.64 -12.31 -4.44
N PRO A 37 5.97 -11.44 -3.46
CA PRO A 37 6.47 -11.89 -2.16
C PRO A 37 5.41 -12.73 -1.42
N ASP A 38 5.85 -13.70 -0.62
CA ASP A 38 4.95 -14.52 0.21
C ASP A 38 4.20 -13.68 1.27
N THR A 39 4.77 -12.53 1.64
CA THR A 39 4.18 -11.54 2.54
C THR A 39 3.07 -10.72 1.87
N PHE A 40 2.99 -10.69 0.54
CA PHE A 40 2.01 -9.87 -0.19
C PHE A 40 0.76 -10.68 -0.53
N GLY A 41 -0.36 -10.12 -0.10
CA GLY A 41 -1.70 -10.62 -0.36
C GLY A 41 -2.37 -9.88 -1.51
N ARG A 42 -3.70 -9.77 -1.44
CA ARG A 42 -4.50 -9.05 -2.41
C ARG A 42 -4.00 -7.61 -2.53
N ASP A 43 -3.79 -7.18 -3.77
CA ASP A 43 -3.55 -5.79 -4.15
C ASP A 43 -4.86 -5.25 -4.74
N ALA A 44 -5.40 -4.17 -4.18
CA ALA A 44 -6.70 -3.65 -4.57
C ALA A 44 -6.78 -2.11 -4.43
N PRO A 45 -7.53 -1.43 -5.32
CA PRO A 45 -7.86 -0.03 -5.13
C PRO A 45 -8.77 0.16 -3.91
N TYR A 46 -8.75 1.35 -3.32
CA TYR A 46 -9.85 1.84 -2.49
C TYR A 46 -10.91 2.47 -3.40
N ASP A 47 -11.92 1.69 -3.78
CA ASP A 47 -12.92 2.11 -4.78
C ASP A 47 -14.38 1.84 -4.37
N ASP A 48 -14.63 1.40 -3.13
CA ASP A 48 -15.99 1.16 -2.63
C ASP A 48 -16.76 2.46 -2.30
N ASP A 49 -18.08 2.35 -2.10
CA ASP A 49 -18.95 3.50 -1.79
C ASP A 49 -18.70 4.13 -0.42
N ARG A 50 -17.99 3.44 0.46
CA ARG A 50 -17.64 3.89 1.82
C ARG A 50 -16.24 4.49 1.88
N THR A 51 -15.50 4.43 0.78
CA THR A 51 -14.15 4.96 0.68
C THR A 51 -14.20 6.48 0.75
N TYR A 52 -13.30 7.06 1.54
CA TYR A 52 -13.19 8.51 1.65
C TYR A 52 -12.96 9.14 0.27
N PRO A 53 -13.76 10.15 -0.16
CA PRO A 53 -13.79 10.61 -1.55
C PRO A 53 -12.42 10.97 -2.13
N LEU A 54 -11.56 11.63 -1.35
CA LEU A 54 -10.23 12.03 -1.81
C LEU A 54 -9.33 10.81 -2.07
N VAL A 55 -9.42 9.76 -1.26
CA VAL A 55 -8.63 8.53 -1.46
C VAL A 55 -9.04 7.82 -2.75
N LYS A 56 -10.33 7.79 -3.04
CA LYS A 56 -10.87 7.25 -4.29
C LYS A 56 -10.47 8.09 -5.50
N ALA A 57 -10.59 9.42 -5.41
CA ALA A 57 -10.19 10.35 -6.47
C ALA A 57 -8.69 10.26 -6.79
N GLU A 58 -7.86 10.07 -5.76
CA GLU A 58 -6.40 9.95 -5.89
C GLU A 58 -5.92 8.51 -6.14
N GLN A 59 -6.82 7.61 -6.54
CA GLN A 59 -6.51 6.24 -6.96
C GLN A 59 -5.58 5.50 -5.97
N VAL A 60 -5.80 5.73 -4.67
CA VAL A 60 -5.01 5.07 -3.63
C VAL A 60 -5.37 3.59 -3.62
N ALA A 61 -4.37 2.74 -3.49
CA ALA A 61 -4.49 1.30 -3.42
C ALA A 61 -3.87 0.76 -2.12
N HIS A 62 -4.16 -0.50 -1.84
CA HIS A 62 -3.59 -1.21 -0.71
C HIS A 62 -3.23 -2.65 -1.06
N ILE A 63 -2.20 -3.16 -0.38
CA ILE A 63 -1.79 -4.56 -0.40
C ILE A 63 -2.00 -5.13 1.00
N HIS A 64 -2.77 -6.21 1.11
CA HIS A 64 -2.86 -6.96 2.36
C HIS A 64 -1.50 -7.60 2.68
N LEU A 65 -0.99 -7.43 3.89
CA LEU A 65 0.27 -8.04 4.32
C LEU A 65 0.00 -9.27 5.19
N ALA A 66 0.79 -10.32 4.98
CA ALA A 66 0.85 -11.48 5.86
C ALA A 66 1.51 -11.07 7.18
N ASP A 67 1.16 -11.81 8.22
CA ASP A 67 1.82 -11.72 9.52
C ASP A 67 2.79 -12.90 9.65
N ALA A 68 3.93 -12.70 10.31
CA ALA A 68 4.92 -13.76 10.50
C ALA A 68 4.33 -14.99 11.20
N ASP A 69 3.40 -14.78 12.13
CA ASP A 69 2.70 -15.84 12.86
C ASP A 69 1.46 -16.35 12.13
N ALA A 70 1.06 -15.73 11.02
CA ALA A 70 -0.09 -16.11 10.22
C ALA A 70 0.16 -15.88 8.72
N PRO A 71 1.05 -16.69 8.10
CA PRO A 71 1.36 -16.58 6.67
C PRO A 71 0.14 -16.93 5.80
N PHE A 72 0.11 -16.41 4.58
CA PHE A 72 -0.89 -16.84 3.62
C PHE A 72 -0.65 -18.31 3.19
N PRO A 73 -1.71 -19.12 3.00
CA PRO A 73 -1.53 -20.48 2.51
C PRO A 73 -0.86 -20.51 1.14
N ARG A 74 0.14 -21.39 0.97
CA ARG A 74 1.03 -21.46 -0.20
C ARG A 74 0.31 -21.46 -1.55
N PHE A 75 -0.79 -22.20 -1.67
CA PHE A 75 -1.54 -22.36 -2.94
C PHE A 75 -2.76 -21.42 -3.04
N LEU A 76 -2.93 -20.50 -2.08
CA LEU A 76 -4.02 -19.53 -2.13
C LEU A 76 -3.71 -18.45 -3.17
N ARG A 77 -4.61 -18.29 -4.14
CA ARG A 77 -4.52 -17.22 -5.15
C ARG A 77 -4.41 -15.86 -4.47
N GLN A 78 -3.55 -14.98 -4.97
CA GLN A 78 -3.29 -13.65 -4.40
C GLN A 78 -4.57 -12.87 -4.10
N PHE A 79 -5.54 -12.87 -5.03
CA PHE A 79 -6.83 -12.19 -4.84
C PHE A 79 -7.61 -12.64 -3.59
N LYS A 80 -7.39 -13.88 -3.12
CA LYS A 80 -8.01 -14.44 -1.91
C LYS A 80 -7.14 -14.29 -0.65
N ARG A 81 -5.91 -13.79 -0.78
CA ARG A 81 -5.00 -13.53 0.34
C ARG A 81 -5.39 -12.21 1.02
N THR A 82 -6.37 -12.27 1.90
CA THR A 82 -6.84 -11.10 2.67
C THR A 82 -6.42 -11.23 4.14
N SER A 83 -5.96 -10.13 4.73
CA SER A 83 -5.63 -9.99 6.15
C SER A 83 -6.20 -8.67 6.67
N ASP A 84 -6.70 -8.64 7.90
CA ASP A 84 -7.07 -7.38 8.58
C ASP A 84 -5.94 -6.85 9.47
N ARG A 85 -4.83 -7.59 9.62
CA ARG A 85 -3.75 -7.21 10.54
C ARG A 85 -2.92 -6.04 10.03
N ALA A 86 -2.63 -6.02 8.74
CA ALA A 86 -1.79 -4.98 8.14
C ALA A 86 -2.13 -4.77 6.66
N HIS A 87 -2.32 -3.52 6.24
CA HIS A 87 -2.39 -3.13 4.84
C HIS A 87 -1.29 -2.13 4.51
N LEU A 88 -0.46 -2.41 3.51
CA LEU A 88 0.41 -1.41 2.91
C LEU A 88 -0.44 -0.51 2.01
N VAL A 89 -0.44 0.81 2.26
CA VAL A 89 -1.15 1.79 1.44
C VAL A 89 -0.18 2.52 0.52
N TYR A 90 -0.52 2.65 -0.75
CA TYR A 90 0.31 3.29 -1.77
C TYR A 90 -0.51 3.99 -2.85
N CYS A 91 0.13 4.82 -3.67
CA CYS A 91 -0.43 5.33 -4.93
C CYS A 91 0.66 5.43 -6.00
N GLN A 92 0.26 5.48 -7.27
CA GLN A 92 1.13 5.80 -8.41
C GLN A 92 0.95 7.27 -8.80
N GLY A 93 1.95 7.85 -9.46
CA GLY A 93 1.86 9.16 -10.08
C GLY A 93 0.75 9.22 -11.14
N ALA A 94 0.20 10.42 -11.37
CA ALA A 94 -0.85 10.63 -12.36
C ALA A 94 -0.29 10.71 -13.79
N MET A 95 0.87 11.36 -13.98
CA MET A 95 1.54 11.53 -15.27
C MET A 95 2.72 10.57 -15.45
N ASP A 96 3.20 9.98 -14.35
CA ASP A 96 4.28 9.00 -14.30
C ASP A 96 3.86 7.76 -13.49
N PRO A 97 3.30 6.75 -14.17
CA PRO A 97 2.92 5.49 -13.55
C PRO A 97 4.10 4.68 -12.99
N GLU A 98 5.34 4.99 -13.36
CA GLU A 98 6.53 4.33 -12.82
C GLU A 98 6.93 4.91 -11.46
N ALA A 99 6.42 6.08 -11.09
CA ALA A 99 6.60 6.66 -9.76
C ALA A 99 5.52 6.13 -8.78
N CYS A 100 5.96 5.41 -7.75
CA CYS A 100 5.09 4.90 -6.69
C CYS A 100 5.43 5.56 -5.35
N LEU A 101 4.42 5.92 -4.55
CA LEU A 101 4.61 6.36 -3.16
C LEU A 101 4.07 5.31 -2.19
N LEU A 102 4.94 4.78 -1.33
CA LEU A 102 4.52 4.06 -0.13
C LEU A 102 4.12 5.05 0.95
N ILE A 103 2.85 5.03 1.36
CA ILE A 103 2.26 6.04 2.23
C ILE A 103 2.37 5.60 3.69
N ILE A 104 1.75 4.48 4.06
CA ILE A 104 1.63 4.03 5.45
C ILE A 104 1.30 2.53 5.49
N ILE A 105 1.60 1.86 6.60
CA ILE A 105 0.99 0.57 6.95
C ILE A 105 -0.14 0.81 7.95
N LEU A 106 -1.38 0.49 7.59
CA LEU A 106 -2.52 0.46 8.51
C LEU A 106 -2.48 -0.84 9.30
N LYS A 107 -2.29 -0.76 10.62
CA LYS A 107 -2.26 -1.89 11.57
C LYS A 107 -2.66 -1.41 12.98
N PRO A 108 -3.25 -2.25 13.86
CA PRO A 108 -3.49 -3.69 13.70
C PRO A 108 -4.88 -4.07 13.13
N GLU A 109 -5.80 -3.11 12.97
CA GLU A 109 -7.16 -3.34 12.43
C GLU A 109 -7.34 -2.56 11.12
N ALA A 110 -6.69 -3.02 10.06
CA ALA A 110 -6.48 -2.25 8.84
C ALA A 110 -7.78 -1.76 8.18
N HIS A 111 -8.81 -2.61 8.06
CA HIS A 111 -10.10 -2.20 7.50
C HIS A 111 -10.85 -1.21 8.39
N LYS A 112 -10.73 -1.33 9.72
CA LYS A 112 -11.32 -0.36 10.65
C LYS A 112 -10.63 0.99 10.53
N MET A 113 -9.30 0.99 10.44
CA MET A 113 -8.52 2.21 10.21
C MET A 113 -8.82 2.84 8.85
N ALA A 114 -9.04 2.03 7.81
CA ALA A 114 -9.43 2.49 6.47
C ALA A 114 -10.85 3.09 6.42
N ARG A 115 -11.72 2.79 7.39
CA ARG A 115 -13.03 3.42 7.54
C ARG A 115 -13.00 4.72 8.34
N ASN A 116 -11.85 5.08 8.93
CA ASN A 116 -11.71 6.31 9.67
C ASN A 116 -11.39 7.47 8.72
N ASN A 117 -12.37 8.35 8.51
CA ASN A 117 -12.24 9.50 7.60
C ASN A 117 -11.05 10.43 7.93
N ASN A 118 -10.66 10.57 9.20
CA ASN A 118 -9.50 11.40 9.56
C ASN A 118 -8.18 10.77 9.10
N ASN A 119 -8.06 9.45 9.19
CA ASN A 119 -6.89 8.73 8.66
C ASN A 119 -6.86 8.84 7.14
N MET A 120 -7.99 8.56 6.51
CA MET A 120 -8.10 8.55 5.05
C MET A 120 -7.96 9.93 4.43
N HIS A 121 -8.40 10.99 5.11
CA HIS A 121 -8.15 12.36 4.69
C HIS A 121 -6.64 12.67 4.59
N LYS A 122 -5.86 12.31 5.62
CA LYS A 122 -4.41 12.51 5.63
C LYS A 122 -3.73 11.71 4.50
N ILE A 123 -4.12 10.45 4.31
CA ILE A 123 -3.63 9.60 3.22
C ILE A 123 -3.95 10.23 1.86
N GLY A 124 -5.19 10.67 1.65
CA GLY A 124 -5.64 11.31 0.41
C GLY A 124 -4.85 12.59 0.10
N MET A 125 -4.59 13.44 1.10
CA MET A 125 -3.80 14.67 0.90
C MET A 125 -2.35 14.35 0.46
N MET A 126 -1.74 13.31 1.03
CA MET A 126 -0.39 12.88 0.65
C MET A 126 -0.37 12.28 -0.76
N ALA A 127 -1.39 11.49 -1.11
CA ALA A 127 -1.55 10.94 -2.45
C ALA A 127 -1.75 12.05 -3.49
N ALA A 128 -2.64 13.02 -3.24
CA ALA A 128 -2.88 14.17 -4.11
C ALA A 128 -1.59 14.96 -4.37
N ALA A 129 -0.85 15.28 -3.32
CA ALA A 129 0.41 16.03 -3.46
C ALA A 129 1.46 15.26 -4.28
N PHE A 130 1.53 13.93 -4.12
CA PHE A 130 2.44 13.09 -4.89
C PHE A 130 2.02 13.00 -6.36
N ARG A 131 0.75 12.71 -6.60
CA ARG A 131 0.15 12.53 -7.94
C ARG A 131 0.10 13.80 -8.77
N MET A 132 0.03 14.96 -8.13
CA MET A 132 0.16 16.24 -8.83
C MET A 132 1.59 16.49 -9.29
N LYS A 133 2.58 15.93 -8.59
CA LYS A 133 4.01 16.12 -8.88
C LYS A 133 4.55 15.12 -9.91
N TYR A 134 4.07 13.88 -9.84
CA TYR A 134 4.45 12.76 -10.70
C TYR A 134 3.18 12.21 -11.31
#